data_AF-A0A2T2NAB2-F1
#
_entry.id   AF-A0A2T2NAB2-F1
#
_cell.length_a   1.000
_cell.length_b   1.000
_cell.length_c   1.000
_cell.angle_alpha   90.00
_cell.angle_beta   90.00
_cell.angle_gamma   90.00
#
_symmetry.space_group_name_H-M   'P 1'
#
loop_
_entity.id
_entity.type
_entity.pdbx_description
1 polymer ?
#
loop_
_entity_poly.entity_id
_entity_poly.type
_entity_poly.pdbx_seq_one_letter_code
_entity_poly.pdbx_strand_id
1 'polypeptide(L)'
;MADRIRQHCSAAGQLNSVTETSGLDAVVAAVKQWLDHRKNTRWLMVFDDNPKLANIPNPTAVDIRQFIPNAYHGSIIVTTRSSQVVMGHHIQKY
;
A
#
# COMPACT_ATOMS: atom_id res chain seq x y z
N MET A 1 17.25 -4.77 -0.73
CA MET A 1 16.13 -4.43 -1.66
C MET A 1 15.83 -2.94 -1.65
N ALA A 2 15.68 -2.31 -0.48
CA ALA A 2 15.44 -0.87 -0.33
C ALA A 2 16.49 0.01 -1.04
N ASP A 3 17.78 -0.30 -0.93
CA ASP A 3 18.84 0.49 -1.58
C ASP A 3 18.75 0.48 -3.11
N ARG A 4 18.35 -0.64 -3.70
CA ARG A 4 18.19 -0.75 -5.16
C ARG A 4 17.05 0.13 -5.66
N ILE A 5 15.95 0.21 -4.90
CA ILE A 5 14.81 1.09 -5.22
C ILE A 5 15.24 2.55 -5.15
N ARG A 6 15.97 2.94 -4.10
CA ARG A 6 16.49 4.30 -3.95
C ARG A 6 17.41 4.73 -5.10
N GLN A 7 18.28 3.83 -5.55
CA GLN A 7 19.25 4.12 -6.61
C GLN A 7 18.62 4.21 -8.01
N HIS A 8 17.57 3.44 -8.29
CA HIS A 8 17.04 3.32 -9.66
C HIS A 8 15.69 4.00 -9.87
N CYS A 9 15.03 4.46 -8.81
CA CYS A 9 13.75 5.14 -8.89
C CYS A 9 13.90 6.59 -8.41
N SER A 10 13.97 7.55 -9.35
CA SER A 10 14.05 8.98 -9.01
C SER A 10 12.87 9.48 -8.18
N ALA A 11 11.73 8.77 -8.23
CA ALA A 11 10.56 9.08 -7.42
C ALA A 11 10.70 8.63 -5.95
N ALA A 12 11.65 7.76 -5.64
CA ALA A 12 11.88 7.20 -4.31
C ALA A 12 12.65 8.13 -3.34
N GLY A 13 12.94 9.37 -3.75
CA GLY A 13 13.67 10.32 -2.90
C GLY A 13 13.02 10.57 -1.53
N GLN A 14 11.70 10.43 -1.43
CA GLN A 14 10.95 10.54 -0.17
C GLN A 14 11.28 9.42 0.84
N LEU A 15 11.80 8.29 0.38
CA LEU A 15 12.21 7.19 1.24
C LEU A 15 13.60 7.42 1.88
N ASN A 16 14.30 8.48 1.50
CA ASN A 16 15.63 8.79 2.04
C ASN A 16 15.57 9.40 3.44
N SER A 17 14.44 10.00 3.82
CA SER A 17 14.24 10.55 5.17
C SER A 17 13.87 9.49 6.21
N VAL A 18 13.59 8.26 5.77
CA VAL A 18 13.24 7.15 6.65
C VAL A 18 14.50 6.38 7.05
N THR A 19 14.72 6.29 8.35
CA THR A 19 15.82 5.57 9.00
C THR A 19 15.29 4.36 9.77
N GLU A 20 16.19 3.50 10.26
CA GLU A 20 15.84 2.36 11.12
C GLU A 20 15.16 2.78 12.44
N THR A 21 15.36 4.03 12.87
CA THR A 21 14.75 4.61 14.07
C THR A 21 13.42 5.32 13.80
N SER A 22 12.99 5.39 12.55
CA SER A 22 11.74 6.06 12.18
C SER A 22 10.54 5.29 12.71
N GLY A 23 9.58 6.01 13.30
CA GLY A 23 8.31 5.42 13.73
C GLY A 23 7.50 4.89 12.56
N LEU A 24 6.63 3.90 12.82
CA LEU A 24 5.82 3.23 11.80
C LEU A 24 4.99 4.21 10.96
N ASP A 25 4.40 5.23 11.59
CA ASP A 25 3.60 6.24 10.89
C ASP A 25 4.43 7.06 9.89
N ALA A 26 5.67 7.37 10.23
CA ALA A 26 6.58 8.08 9.33
C ALA A 26 6.97 7.21 8.14
N VAL A 27 7.20 5.91 8.36
CA VAL A 27 7.45 4.94 7.30
C VAL A 27 6.26 4.86 6.36
N VAL A 28 5.04 4.70 6.91
CA VAL A 28 3.79 4.64 6.13
C VAL A 28 3.59 5.90 5.32
N ALA A 29 3.79 7.08 5.91
CA ALA A 29 3.65 8.36 5.22
C ALA A 29 4.64 8.48 4.05
N ALA A 30 5.91 8.14 4.26
CA ALA A 30 6.93 8.20 3.21
C ALA A 30 6.66 7.23 2.06
N VAL A 31 6.22 6.00 2.37
CA VAL A 31 5.84 5.02 1.33
C VAL A 31 4.63 5.50 0.55
N LYS A 32 3.59 6.02 1.21
CA LYS A 32 2.42 6.58 0.52
C LYS A 32 2.83 7.75 -0.40
N GLN A 33 3.69 8.64 0.07
CA GLN A 33 4.18 9.75 -0.74
C GLN A 33 5.01 9.28 -1.96
N TRP A 34 5.79 8.21 -1.81
CA TRP A 34 6.50 7.60 -2.94
C TRP A 34 5.54 7.00 -3.97
N LEU A 35 4.50 6.31 -3.53
CA LEU A 35 3.47 5.73 -4.40
C LEU A 35 2.58 6.80 -5.05
N ASP A 36 2.39 7.94 -4.39
CA ASP A 36 1.66 9.11 -4.89
C ASP A 36 2.45 9.96 -5.89
N HIS A 37 3.75 9.73 -5.99
CA HIS A 37 4.59 10.56 -6.83
C HIS A 37 4.22 10.40 -8.31
N ARG A 38 3.96 11.52 -9.01
CA ARG A 38 3.55 11.56 -10.43
C ARG A 38 4.47 10.84 -11.44
N LYS A 39 5.71 10.49 -11.04
CA LYS A 39 6.67 9.75 -11.85
C LYS A 39 6.69 8.25 -11.54
N ASN A 40 6.06 7.84 -10.44
CA ASN A 40 5.92 6.46 -10.01
C ASN A 40 4.53 5.94 -10.40
N THR A 41 4.27 5.78 -11.70
CA THR A 41 2.93 5.48 -12.22
C THR A 41 2.63 3.98 -12.36
N ARG A 42 3.64 3.11 -12.22
CA ARG A 42 3.55 1.66 -12.49
C ARG A 42 4.06 0.83 -11.32
N TRP A 43 3.37 0.93 -10.19
CA TRP A 43 3.63 0.09 -9.02
C TRP A 43 2.49 -0.91 -8.82
N LEU A 44 2.80 -2.00 -8.12
CA LEU A 44 1.85 -3.00 -7.68
C LEU A 44 1.99 -3.16 -6.15
N MET A 45 0.88 -3.07 -5.44
CA MET A 45 0.79 -3.36 -4.00
C MET A 45 -0.03 -4.63 -3.79
N VAL A 46 0.47 -5.56 -2.99
CA VAL A 46 -0.21 -6.83 -2.69
C VAL A 46 -0.47 -6.90 -1.19
N PHE A 47 -1.74 -6.97 -0.80
CA PHE A 47 -2.15 -7.30 0.57
C PHE A 47 -2.52 -8.77 0.62
N ASP A 48 -1.74 -9.55 1.37
CA ASP A 48 -1.98 -10.98 1.53
C ASP A 48 -2.73 -11.29 2.83
N ASP A 49 -3.90 -11.90 2.69
CA ASP A 49 -4.70 -12.56 3.72
C ASP A 49 -4.90 -11.80 5.05
N ASN A 50 -5.43 -10.56 5.01
CA ASN A 50 -5.93 -9.91 6.24
C ASN A 50 -6.90 -8.70 6.08
N PRO A 51 -7.76 -8.57 5.04
CA PRO A 51 -8.67 -7.43 4.98
C PRO A 51 -9.78 -7.56 6.04
N LYS A 52 -9.97 -6.51 6.86
CA LYS A 52 -11.22 -6.31 7.62
C LYS A 52 -12.39 -6.25 6.64
N LEU A 53 -13.11 -7.36 6.49
CA LEU A 53 -14.42 -7.36 5.83
C LEU A 53 -15.41 -6.69 6.78
N ALA A 54 -16.17 -5.72 6.26
CA ALA A 54 -17.26 -5.11 7.00
C ALA A 54 -18.20 -6.21 7.52
N ASN A 55 -18.62 -6.11 8.78
CA ASN A 55 -19.54 -7.01 9.49
C ASN A 55 -18.96 -8.29 10.10
N ILE A 56 -17.64 -8.54 10.05
CA ILE A 56 -17.01 -9.59 10.86
C ILE A 56 -16.01 -8.92 11.80
N PRO A 57 -16.32 -8.79 13.11
CA PRO A 57 -15.39 -8.25 14.09
C PRO A 57 -14.26 -9.27 14.28
N ASN A 58 -13.21 -9.13 13.48
CA ASN A 58 -11.93 -9.77 13.70
C ASN A 58 -10.97 -8.74 14.32
N PRO A 59 -10.68 -8.83 15.63
CA PRO A 59 -9.77 -7.89 16.29
C PRO A 59 -8.34 -7.95 15.75
N THR A 60 -7.95 -9.02 15.06
CA THR A 60 -6.63 -9.15 14.41
C THR A 60 -6.61 -8.67 12.96
N ALA A 61 -7.79 -8.34 12.40
CA ALA A 61 -7.86 -7.90 11.02
C ALA A 61 -7.41 -6.44 10.87
N VAL A 62 -6.67 -6.18 9.80
CA VAL A 62 -6.06 -4.89 9.51
C VAL A 62 -7.00 -4.09 8.61
N ASP A 63 -7.26 -2.83 8.98
CA ASP A 63 -7.91 -1.91 8.06
C ASP A 63 -6.89 -1.45 7.02
N ILE A 64 -6.88 -2.07 5.85
CA ILE A 64 -5.90 -1.79 4.80
C ILE A 64 -6.09 -0.40 4.17
N ARG A 65 -7.27 0.22 4.34
CA ARG A 65 -7.61 1.53 3.73
C ARG A 65 -6.68 2.64 4.20
N GLN A 66 -6.17 2.55 5.42
CA GLN A 66 -5.21 3.51 5.96
C GLN A 66 -3.87 3.51 5.20
N PHE A 67 -3.52 2.43 4.51
CA PHE A 67 -2.28 2.29 3.74
C PHE A 67 -2.43 2.60 2.25
N ILE A 68 -3.67 2.76 1.75
CA ILE A 68 -3.91 3.03 0.32
C ILE A 68 -3.42 4.46 -0.04
N PRO A 69 -2.54 4.61 -1.05
CA PRO A 69 -2.05 5.91 -1.51
C PRO A 69 -3.15 6.71 -2.21
N ASN A 70 -3.05 8.04 -2.27
CA ASN A 70 -4.05 8.91 -2.92
C ASN A 70 -4.03 8.85 -4.46
N ALA A 71 -2.98 8.30 -5.07
CA ALA A 71 -2.83 8.18 -6.51
C ALA A 71 -3.96 7.42 -7.20
N TYR A 72 -4.28 7.88 -8.41
CA TYR A 72 -5.19 7.23 -9.37
C TYR A 72 -4.45 6.27 -10.33
N HIS A 73 -3.14 6.10 -10.15
CA HIS A 73 -2.29 5.22 -10.94
C HIS A 73 -1.70 4.10 -10.07
N GLY A 74 -1.15 3.07 -10.71
CA GLY A 74 -0.71 1.85 -10.05
C GLY A 74 -1.83 0.81 -9.93
N SER A 75 -1.55 -0.28 -9.24
CA SER A 75 -2.52 -1.37 -9.05
C SER A 75 -2.40 -1.97 -7.65
N ILE A 76 -3.53 -2.41 -7.09
CA ILE A 76 -3.59 -3.07 -5.79
C ILE A 76 -4.24 -4.44 -6.00
N ILE A 77 -3.61 -5.48 -5.48
CA ILE A 77 -4.18 -6.82 -5.36
C ILE A 77 -4.41 -7.10 -3.89
N VAL A 78 -5.58 -7.62 -3.57
CA VAL A 78 -5.91 -8.11 -2.23
C VAL A 78 -6.26 -9.59 -2.37
N THR A 79 -5.50 -10.46 -1.71
CA THR A 79 -5.81 -11.88 -1.58
C THR A 79 -6.45 -12.12 -0.21
N THR A 80 -7.43 -13.01 -0.15
CA THR A 80 -8.12 -13.37 1.09
C THR A 80 -8.53 -14.82 1.06
N ARG A 81 -8.42 -15.51 2.20
CA ARG A 81 -9.03 -16.84 2.39
C ARG A 81 -10.55 -16.80 2.60
N SER A 82 -11.15 -15.60 2.66
CA SER A 82 -12.60 -15.48 2.84
C SER A 82 -13.35 -15.98 1.61
N SER A 83 -14.15 -17.02 1.78
CA SER A 83 -15.04 -17.56 0.76
C SER A 83 -16.17 -16.59 0.38
N GLN A 84 -16.36 -15.49 1.13
CA GLN A 84 -17.32 -14.44 0.81
C GLN A 84 -16.87 -13.56 -0.36
N VAL A 85 -15.59 -13.59 -0.72
CA VAL A 85 -15.03 -12.82 -1.85
C VAL A 85 -14.82 -13.78 -3.01
N VAL A 86 -15.77 -13.79 -3.96
CA VAL A 86 -15.80 -14.77 -5.06
C VAL A 86 -15.04 -14.28 -6.31
N MET A 87 -15.12 -12.98 -6.61
CA MET A 87 -14.39 -12.34 -7.72
C MET A 87 -13.94 -10.93 -7.32
N GLY A 88 -12.67 -10.60 -7.57
CA GLY A 88 -12.16 -9.25 -7.40
C GLY A 88 -12.81 -8.29 -8.40
N HIS A 89 -13.11 -7.07 -7.97
CA HIS A 89 -13.65 -6.00 -8.82
C HIS A 89 -12.69 -4.81 -8.82
N HIS A 90 -12.66 -4.06 -9.92
CA HIS A 90 -11.85 -2.86 -10.04
C HIS A 90 -12.43 -1.75 -9.16
N ILE A 91 -11.65 -1.25 -8.20
CA ILE A 91 -12.04 -0.13 -7.35
C ILE A 91 -11.57 1.17 -8.03
N GLN A 92 -12.52 1.98 -8.52
CA GLN A 92 -12.25 3.38 -8.87
C GLN A 92 -12.46 4.27 -7.64
N LYS A 93 -11.52 5.18 -7.37
CA LYS A 93 -11.70 6.25 -6.38
C LYS A 93 -12.63 7.32 -6.96
N TYR A 94 -13.62 7.74 -6.17
CA TYR A 94 -14.52 8.87 -6.46
C TYR A 94 -13.79 10.20 -6.37
#